data_AF-A0A9J6GMB1-F1
#
_entry.id   AF-A0A9J6GMB1-F1
#
_cell.length_a   1.000
_cell.length_b   1.000
_cell.length_c   1.000
_cell.angle_alpha   90.00
_cell.angle_beta   90.00
_cell.angle_gamma   90.00
#
_symmetry.space_group_name_H-M   'P 1'
#
loop_
_entity.id
_entity.type
_entity.pdbx_description
1 polymer ?
#
loop_
_entity_poly.entity_id
_entity_poly.type
_entity_poly.pdbx_seq_one_letter_code
_entity_poly.pdbx_strand_id
1 'polypeptide(L)'
;MYVPSAHDTGKKFWSLALMRSVKFSERKFPSQVFLYADTAKVSFFSTSPELSNKQRFEFFLRTVPSDKNQVHAMVEIVKLLGWTYVSIVYEESNYGIKAFNELEEQLRNQNICIAVKEKLTKDSGLGTDDSYNTIVQNLLTKQRARGVIVFGSDQEVAGVMRAVRRQNATGHFTWIGSDGWSARALVSEGNEPQVEGTLSVQPRAHPVAGFDRYFRSLTPDNNHRNPWFIEFWEHFFRLVHADVISPRDDELPSFARVAPVP
;
A
#
# COMPACT_ATOMS: atom_id res chain seq x y z
N MET A 1 -16.82 8.98 -6.20
CA MET A 1 -17.52 7.86 -6.87
C MET A 1 -18.97 8.30 -7.05
N TYR A 2 -19.44 8.50 -8.28
CA TYR A 2 -20.84 8.84 -8.55
C TYR A 2 -21.54 7.56 -9.02
N VAL A 3 -22.48 7.06 -8.22
CA VAL A 3 -23.39 5.97 -8.61
C VAL A 3 -24.75 6.62 -8.77
N PRO A 4 -25.36 6.67 -9.98
CA PRO A 4 -26.68 7.22 -10.14
C PRO A 4 -27.71 6.28 -9.50
N SER A 5 -28.51 6.82 -8.57
CA SER A 5 -29.74 6.16 -8.12
C SER A 5 -30.72 6.13 -9.28
N ALA A 6 -31.25 4.94 -9.57
CA ALA A 6 -32.26 4.73 -10.58
C ALA A 6 -33.59 5.37 -10.15
N HIS A 7 -33.75 6.67 -10.39
CA HIS A 7 -35.05 7.27 -10.59
C HIS A 7 -35.10 7.89 -11.99
N ASP A 8 -36.04 7.33 -12.75
CA ASP A 8 -36.41 7.58 -14.12
C ASP A 8 -36.42 9.07 -14.50
N THR A 9 -35.34 9.52 -15.16
CA THR A 9 -35.41 10.59 -16.16
C THR A 9 -34.45 10.16 -17.26
N GLY A 10 -34.90 10.12 -18.52
CA GLY A 10 -34.13 9.68 -19.69
C GLY A 10 -32.89 10.52 -20.06
N LYS A 11 -32.17 11.05 -19.08
CA LYS A 11 -30.92 11.80 -19.23
C LYS A 11 -29.76 10.83 -19.16
N LYS A 12 -29.15 10.55 -20.32
CA LYS A 12 -27.82 9.91 -20.38
C LYS A 12 -26.78 10.93 -19.92
N PHE A 13 -26.09 10.63 -18.82
CA PHE A 13 -24.97 11.43 -18.34
C PHE A 13 -23.65 10.87 -18.86
N TRP A 14 -22.78 11.74 -19.35
CA TRP A 14 -21.41 11.40 -19.77
C TRP A 14 -20.44 11.64 -18.61
N SER A 15 -19.48 10.73 -18.43
CA SER A 15 -18.40 10.90 -17.45
C SER A 15 -17.28 11.76 -18.05
N LEU A 16 -16.96 12.90 -17.42
CA LEU A 16 -15.92 13.82 -17.89
C LEU A 16 -14.50 13.40 -17.44
N ALA A 17 -14.38 12.83 -16.24
CA ALA A 17 -13.11 12.36 -15.70
C ALA A 17 -13.33 11.20 -14.72
N LEU A 18 -12.34 10.33 -14.59
CA LEU A 18 -12.37 9.18 -13.70
C LEU A 18 -11.29 9.31 -12.61
N MET A 19 -11.71 9.42 -11.36
CA MET A 19 -10.81 9.36 -10.20
C MET A 19 -10.74 7.92 -9.66
N ARG A 20 -9.58 7.28 -9.75
CA ARG A 20 -9.42 5.87 -9.33
C ARG A 20 -8.02 5.51 -8.84
N SER A 21 -7.96 4.54 -7.92
CA SER A 21 -6.73 3.78 -7.67
C SER A 21 -6.51 2.86 -8.88
N VAL A 22 -5.37 3.00 -9.55
CA VAL A 22 -5.00 2.10 -10.66
C VAL A 22 -3.92 1.17 -10.14
N LYS A 23 -4.31 0.05 -9.52
CA LYS A 23 -3.42 -1.12 -9.44
C LYS A 23 -3.39 -1.70 -10.86
N PHE A 24 -2.44 -1.25 -11.68
CA PHE A 24 -2.42 -1.58 -13.10
C PHE A 24 -1.93 -3.01 -13.30
N SER A 25 -2.86 -3.92 -13.60
CA SER A 25 -2.60 -5.14 -14.37
C SER A 25 -3.01 -4.84 -15.81
N GLU A 26 -2.13 -5.10 -16.77
CA GLU A 26 -2.30 -4.89 -18.22
C GLU A 26 -3.40 -5.80 -18.84
N ARG A 27 -4.64 -5.75 -18.34
CA ARG A 27 -5.75 -6.19 -19.18
C ARG A 27 -5.98 -5.10 -20.21
N LYS A 28 -5.45 -5.33 -21.43
CA LYS A 28 -5.97 -4.73 -22.67
C LYS A 28 -7.49 -4.89 -22.63
N PHE A 29 -8.21 -3.82 -22.32
CA PHE A 29 -9.65 -3.85 -22.45
C PHE A 29 -9.96 -3.99 -23.94
N PRO A 30 -10.71 -5.02 -24.37
CA PRO A 30 -11.01 -5.23 -25.77
C PRO A 30 -11.76 -4.04 -26.34
N SER A 31 -11.51 -3.82 -27.62
CA SER A 31 -11.75 -2.65 -28.49
C SER A 31 -13.21 -2.17 -28.64
N GLN A 32 -14.10 -2.48 -27.70
CA GLN A 32 -15.53 -2.17 -27.78
C GLN A 32 -15.97 -0.96 -26.93
N VAL A 33 -15.04 -0.20 -26.35
CA VAL A 33 -15.39 1.06 -25.68
C VAL A 33 -14.61 2.25 -26.22
N PHE A 34 -14.97 2.64 -27.45
CA PHE A 34 -14.51 3.87 -28.09
C PHE A 34 -14.88 5.16 -27.33
N LEU A 35 -15.80 5.09 -26.34
CA LEU A 35 -16.20 6.26 -25.53
C LEU A 35 -15.30 6.53 -24.32
N TYR A 36 -14.35 5.64 -23.97
CA TYR A 36 -13.41 5.84 -22.84
C TYR A 36 -12.00 6.26 -23.28
N ALA A 37 -11.76 6.42 -24.58
CA ALA A 37 -10.43 6.72 -25.12
C ALA A 37 -9.91 8.09 -24.66
N ASP A 38 -10.80 9.09 -24.59
CA ASP A 38 -10.41 10.50 -24.33
C ASP A 38 -10.78 10.99 -22.91
N THR A 39 -11.18 10.08 -22.02
CA THR A 39 -11.53 10.47 -20.64
C THR A 39 -10.28 10.60 -19.78
N ALA A 40 -10.08 11.78 -19.18
CA ALA A 40 -9.01 12.04 -18.23
C ALA A 40 -9.11 11.09 -17.02
N LYS A 41 -8.00 10.42 -16.69
CA LYS A 41 -7.89 9.52 -15.54
C LYS A 41 -6.96 10.14 -14.52
N VAL A 42 -7.48 10.50 -13.35
CA VAL A 42 -6.70 11.09 -12.26
C VAL A 42 -6.52 10.04 -11.17
N SER A 43 -5.28 9.62 -10.91
CA SER A 43 -4.97 8.68 -9.84
C SER A 43 -4.41 9.35 -8.59
N PHE A 44 -4.89 8.92 -7.42
CA PHE A 44 -4.39 9.34 -6.12
C PHE A 44 -3.45 8.32 -5.47
N PHE A 45 -3.14 7.22 -6.16
CA PHE A 45 -2.39 6.09 -5.58
C PHE A 45 -1.31 5.51 -6.51
N SER A 46 -1.42 5.69 -7.82
CA SER A 46 -0.50 5.04 -8.77
C SER A 46 0.77 5.87 -9.00
N THR A 47 1.88 5.39 -8.45
CA THR A 47 3.17 6.11 -8.42
C THR A 47 4.21 5.58 -9.42
N SER A 48 3.96 4.43 -10.08
CA SER A 48 4.88 3.82 -11.06
C SER A 48 5.41 4.84 -12.10
N PRO A 49 6.71 4.86 -12.40
CA PRO A 49 7.30 5.77 -13.39
C PRO A 49 6.73 5.60 -14.81
N GLU A 50 6.31 4.38 -15.16
CA GLU A 50 5.79 4.03 -16.47
C GLU A 50 4.57 4.86 -16.87
N LEU A 51 3.73 5.21 -15.90
CA LEU A 51 2.52 6.02 -16.09
C LEU A 51 2.82 7.48 -16.48
N SER A 52 4.09 7.89 -16.46
CA SER A 52 4.53 9.21 -16.94
C SER A 52 4.73 9.26 -18.46
N ASN A 53 4.73 8.12 -19.16
CA ASN A 53 4.90 8.09 -20.61
C ASN A 53 3.62 8.58 -21.30
N LYS A 54 3.62 9.84 -21.76
CA LYS A 54 2.47 10.48 -22.42
C LYS A 54 2.15 9.95 -23.81
N GLN A 55 3.08 9.27 -24.48
CA GLN A 55 2.79 8.58 -25.73
C GLN A 55 1.95 7.32 -25.50
N ARG A 56 2.13 6.65 -24.35
CA ARG A 56 1.37 5.45 -23.97
C ARG A 56 0.13 5.76 -23.11
N PHE A 57 0.20 6.82 -22.31
CA PHE A 57 -0.80 7.21 -21.31
C PHE A 57 -1.13 8.71 -21.40
N GLU A 58 -1.59 9.14 -22.57
CA GLU A 58 -1.87 10.55 -22.91
C GLU A 58 -2.74 11.26 -21.86
N PHE A 59 -3.90 10.68 -21.55
CA PHE A 59 -4.88 11.24 -20.62
C PHE A 59 -4.70 10.82 -19.14
N PHE A 60 -3.57 10.22 -18.79
CA PHE A 60 -3.30 9.83 -17.40
C PHE A 60 -2.67 10.99 -16.61
N LEU A 61 -3.27 11.31 -15.47
CA LEU A 61 -2.83 12.30 -14.51
C LEU A 61 -2.78 11.67 -13.11
N ARG A 62 -2.00 12.25 -12.21
CA ARG A 62 -1.93 11.81 -10.81
C ARG A 62 -1.66 12.95 -9.86
N THR A 63 -2.16 12.83 -8.64
CA THR A 63 -1.94 13.78 -7.54
C THR A 63 -0.80 13.36 -6.62
N VAL A 64 -0.11 12.27 -6.94
CA VAL A 64 1.04 11.73 -6.22
C VAL A 64 2.30 11.81 -7.08
N PRO A 65 3.49 11.99 -6.48
CA PRO A 65 4.75 12.01 -7.21
C PRO A 65 5.05 10.63 -7.84
N SER A 66 5.98 10.62 -8.79
CA SER A 66 6.50 9.36 -9.34
C SER A 66 7.42 8.65 -8.34
N ASP A 67 7.51 7.32 -8.42
CA ASP A 67 8.50 6.55 -7.66
C ASP A 67 9.95 6.95 -7.96
N LYS A 68 10.23 7.62 -9.09
CA LYS A 68 11.56 8.22 -9.34
C LYS A 68 12.00 9.15 -8.21
N ASN A 69 11.07 9.97 -7.72
CA ASN A 69 11.34 10.90 -6.63
C ASN A 69 11.47 10.16 -5.29
N GLN A 70 10.69 9.09 -5.11
CA GLN A 70 10.76 8.24 -3.91
C GLN A 70 12.09 7.47 -3.85
N VAL A 71 12.50 6.86 -4.96
CA VAL A 71 13.80 6.19 -5.12
C VAL A 71 14.93 7.18 -4.84
N HIS A 72 14.86 8.39 -5.40
CA HIS A 72 15.85 9.42 -5.13
C HIS A 72 15.96 9.75 -3.64
N ALA A 73 14.83 9.94 -2.95
CA ALA A 73 14.82 10.16 -1.52
C ALA A 73 15.39 8.97 -0.73
N MET A 74 15.09 7.72 -1.12
CA MET A 74 15.67 6.53 -0.50
C MET A 74 17.18 6.46 -0.67
N VAL A 75 17.71 6.77 -1.85
CA VAL A 75 19.17 6.81 -2.11
C VAL A 75 19.84 7.88 -1.26
N GLU A 76 19.23 9.06 -1.11
CA GLU A 76 19.75 10.09 -0.20
C GLU A 76 19.73 9.64 1.27
N ILE A 77 18.70 8.90 1.72
CA ILE A 77 18.70 8.30 3.07
C ILE A 77 19.84 7.30 3.22
N VAL A 78 20.05 6.40 2.24
CA VAL A 78 21.16 5.43 2.25
C VAL A 78 22.51 6.14 2.39
N LYS A 79 22.70 7.26 1.68
CA LYS A 79 23.90 8.11 1.79
C LYS A 79 24.04 8.75 3.17
N LEU A 80 22.96 9.30 3.71
CA LEU A 80 22.96 9.92 5.04
C LEU A 80 23.30 8.92 6.15
N LEU A 81 22.89 7.66 5.98
CA LEU A 81 23.23 6.57 6.90
C LEU A 81 24.65 6.01 6.69
N GLY A 82 25.38 6.48 5.68
CA GLY A 82 26.72 5.99 5.34
C GLY A 82 26.73 4.55 4.82
N TRP A 83 25.60 4.05 4.29
CA TRP A 83 25.48 2.69 3.79
C TRP A 83 26.07 2.58 2.39
N THR A 84 27.09 1.73 2.23
CA THR A 84 27.75 1.45 0.94
C THR A 84 27.44 0.05 0.40
N TYR A 85 26.76 -0.78 1.17
CA TYR A 85 26.42 -2.16 0.83
C TYR A 85 25.03 -2.51 1.37
N VAL A 86 24.05 -2.61 0.46
CA VAL A 86 22.63 -2.77 0.80
C VAL A 86 22.00 -3.93 0.04
N SER A 87 20.93 -4.52 0.60
CA SER A 87 20.11 -5.49 -0.11
C SER A 87 18.80 -4.86 -0.59
N ILE A 88 18.18 -5.43 -1.61
CA ILE A 88 16.92 -4.92 -2.17
C ILE A 88 15.91 -6.06 -2.27
N VAL A 89 14.68 -5.77 -1.86
CA VAL A 89 13.53 -6.64 -2.04
C VAL A 89 12.47 -5.86 -2.82
N TYR A 90 11.99 -6.40 -3.94
CA TYR A 90 11.02 -5.70 -4.79
C TYR A 90 9.92 -6.60 -5.32
N GLU A 91 8.70 -6.11 -5.47
CA GLU A 91 7.59 -6.91 -5.99
C GLU A 91 7.64 -7.16 -7.49
N GLU A 92 7.13 -8.34 -7.90
CA GLU A 92 6.92 -8.71 -9.29
C GLU A 92 5.72 -7.98 -9.90
N SER A 93 5.88 -6.67 -10.06
CA SER A 93 4.89 -5.83 -10.72
C SER A 93 5.58 -4.65 -11.40
N ASN A 94 4.86 -3.90 -12.23
CA ASN A 94 5.39 -2.67 -12.82
C ASN A 94 5.68 -1.58 -11.76
N TYR A 95 5.11 -1.66 -10.56
CA TYR A 95 5.49 -0.79 -9.45
C TYR A 95 6.88 -1.19 -8.93
N GLY A 96 7.04 -2.45 -8.49
CA GLY A 96 8.30 -2.95 -7.92
C GLY A 96 9.45 -2.99 -8.92
N ILE A 97 9.24 -3.53 -10.13
CA ILE A 97 10.29 -3.70 -11.15
C ILE A 97 10.81 -2.35 -11.66
N LYS A 98 9.92 -1.38 -11.92
CA LYS A 98 10.36 -0.07 -12.43
C LYS A 98 11.07 0.74 -11.35
N ALA A 99 10.60 0.67 -10.10
CA ALA A 99 11.30 1.27 -8.98
C ALA A 99 12.67 0.63 -8.74
N PHE A 100 12.77 -0.71 -8.81
CA PHE A 100 14.02 -1.44 -8.70
C PHE A 100 15.03 -1.02 -9.77
N ASN A 101 14.64 -0.93 -11.04
CA ASN A 101 15.55 -0.52 -12.11
C ASN A 101 16.10 0.90 -11.90
N GLU A 102 15.24 1.83 -11.47
CA GLU A 102 15.65 3.20 -11.13
C GLU A 102 16.60 3.20 -9.92
N LEU A 103 16.31 2.38 -8.90
CA LEU A 103 17.14 2.25 -7.71
C LEU A 103 18.53 1.65 -8.05
N GLU A 104 18.58 0.62 -8.89
CA GLU A 104 19.82 -0.01 -9.34
C GLU A 104 20.71 1.00 -10.11
N GLU A 105 20.11 1.83 -10.97
CA GLU A 105 20.82 2.90 -11.67
C GLU A 105 21.35 3.96 -10.71
N GLN A 106 20.52 4.49 -9.82
CA GLN A 106 20.91 5.57 -8.91
C GLN A 106 21.95 5.12 -7.88
N LEU A 107 21.81 3.92 -7.30
CA LEU A 107 22.82 3.37 -6.37
C LEU A 107 24.18 3.18 -7.05
N ARG A 108 24.19 2.68 -8.29
CA ARG A 108 25.41 2.54 -9.09
C ARG A 108 26.09 3.88 -9.32
N ASN A 109 25.33 4.92 -9.66
CA ASN A 109 25.86 6.28 -9.86
C ASN A 109 26.45 6.90 -8.57
N GLN A 110 26.08 6.38 -7.40
CA GLN A 110 26.58 6.80 -6.09
C GLN A 110 27.63 5.85 -5.51
N ASN A 111 28.13 4.88 -6.30
CA ASN A 111 29.08 3.84 -5.85
C ASN A 111 28.59 3.01 -4.66
N ILE A 112 27.27 2.80 -4.55
CA ILE A 112 26.68 1.94 -3.53
C ILE A 112 26.41 0.57 -4.15
N CYS A 113 26.91 -0.48 -3.49
CA CYS A 113 26.82 -1.84 -3.99
C CYS A 113 25.56 -2.57 -3.50
N ILE A 114 24.95 -3.34 -4.39
CA ILE A 114 23.82 -4.21 -4.06
C ILE A 114 24.34 -5.60 -3.69
N ALA A 115 24.03 -6.06 -2.49
CA ALA A 115 24.49 -7.33 -1.93
C ALA A 115 23.64 -8.51 -2.40
N VAL A 116 22.33 -8.36 -2.30
CA VAL A 116 21.31 -9.34 -2.67
C VAL A 116 20.15 -8.57 -3.29
N LYS A 117 19.57 -9.11 -4.36
CA LYS A 117 18.33 -8.61 -4.95
C LYS A 117 17.31 -9.74 -5.03
N GLU A 118 16.23 -9.61 -4.26
CA GLU A 118 15.16 -10.60 -4.18
C GLU A 118 13.86 -10.05 -4.76
N LYS A 119 13.14 -10.92 -5.48
CA LYS A 119 11.86 -10.58 -6.09
C LYS A 119 10.73 -11.20 -5.28
N LEU A 120 9.76 -10.38 -4.84
CA LEU A 120 8.53 -10.84 -4.21
C LEU A 120 7.50 -11.19 -5.29
N THR A 121 7.30 -12.49 -5.47
CA THR A 121 6.23 -13.00 -6.33
C THR A 121 4.87 -12.80 -5.65
N LYS A 122 3.90 -12.29 -6.40
CA LYS A 122 2.49 -12.22 -5.97
C LYS A 122 1.85 -13.55 -6.33
N ASP A 123 1.57 -14.42 -5.36
CA ASP A 123 0.84 -15.65 -5.67
C ASP A 123 -0.38 -15.90 -4.77
N SER A 124 -1.37 -16.46 -5.44
CA SER A 124 -2.79 -16.65 -5.19
C SER A 124 -3.17 -17.69 -4.14
N GLY A 125 -2.27 -17.97 -3.18
CA GLY A 125 -2.63 -18.67 -1.94
C GLY A 125 -1.98 -20.04 -1.68
N LEU A 126 -1.04 -20.51 -2.50
CA LEU A 126 -0.38 -21.81 -2.27
C LEU A 126 1.15 -21.69 -2.54
N GLY A 127 1.97 -21.67 -1.48
CA GLY A 127 3.45 -21.69 -1.60
C GLY A 127 4.20 -20.42 -1.18
N THR A 128 3.52 -19.45 -0.56
CA THR A 128 4.09 -18.13 -0.24
C THR A 128 5.09 -18.13 0.91
N ASP A 129 4.87 -18.97 1.93
CA ASP A 129 5.73 -18.94 3.13
C ASP A 129 7.16 -19.43 2.88
N ASP A 130 7.34 -20.48 2.06
CA ASP A 130 8.67 -20.98 1.70
C ASP A 130 9.41 -20.02 0.78
N SER A 131 8.70 -19.33 -0.12
CA SER A 131 9.25 -18.25 -0.93
C SER A 131 9.79 -17.13 -0.04
N TYR A 132 9.00 -16.64 0.92
CA TYR A 132 9.46 -15.61 1.85
C TYR A 132 10.60 -16.09 2.74
N ASN A 133 10.57 -17.36 3.18
CA ASN A 133 11.66 -17.97 3.94
C ASN A 133 12.97 -17.98 3.15
N THR A 134 12.91 -18.32 1.86
CA THR A 134 14.05 -18.34 0.93
C THR A 134 14.62 -16.93 0.75
N ILE A 135 13.76 -15.92 0.57
CA ILE A 135 14.17 -14.52 0.47
C ILE A 135 14.97 -14.11 1.72
N VAL A 136 14.45 -14.40 2.91
CA VAL A 136 15.14 -14.05 4.17
C VAL A 136 16.46 -14.82 4.31
N GLN A 137 16.52 -16.09 3.92
CA GLN A 137 17.76 -16.87 3.92
C GLN A 137 18.81 -16.27 2.98
N ASN A 138 18.41 -15.86 1.77
CA ASN A 138 19.29 -15.22 0.81
C ASN A 138 19.84 -13.90 1.34
N LEU A 139 19.01 -13.07 1.97
CA LEU A 139 19.45 -11.84 2.63
C LEU A 139 20.49 -12.14 3.73
N LEU A 140 20.26 -13.18 4.54
CA LEU A 140 21.17 -13.60 5.62
C LEU A 140 22.52 -14.13 5.09
N THR A 141 22.65 -14.51 3.81
CA THR A 141 23.95 -14.92 3.25
C THR A 141 24.98 -13.79 3.25
N LYS A 142 24.53 -12.53 3.28
CA LYS A 142 25.39 -11.33 3.26
C LYS A 142 25.31 -10.58 4.59
N GLN A 143 25.95 -11.12 5.62
CA GLN A 143 25.95 -10.60 7.01
C GLN A 143 26.36 -9.11 7.16
N ARG A 144 27.12 -8.54 6.22
CA ARG A 144 27.50 -7.12 6.22
C ARG A 144 26.42 -6.19 5.67
N ALA A 145 25.49 -6.70 4.86
CA ALA A 145 24.42 -5.93 4.22
C ALA A 145 23.19 -5.87 5.12
N ARG A 146 23.29 -5.11 6.23
CA ARG A 146 22.19 -4.97 7.20
C ARG A 146 21.06 -4.06 6.72
N GLY A 147 21.37 -3.10 5.85
CA GLY A 147 20.38 -2.21 5.25
C GLY A 147 19.62 -2.89 4.12
N VAL A 148 18.28 -2.91 4.19
CA VAL A 148 17.43 -3.53 3.17
C VAL A 148 16.38 -2.53 2.69
N ILE A 149 16.36 -2.27 1.39
CA ILE A 149 15.36 -1.41 0.74
C ILE A 149 14.22 -2.30 0.21
N VAL A 150 12.98 -1.98 0.57
CA VAL A 150 11.80 -2.80 0.25
C VAL A 150 10.78 -1.99 -0.56
N PHE A 151 10.56 -2.41 -1.81
CA PHE A 151 9.55 -1.89 -2.72
C PHE A 151 8.47 -2.95 -2.99
N GLY A 152 7.38 -2.92 -2.22
CA GLY A 152 6.32 -3.93 -2.34
C GLY A 152 5.00 -3.49 -1.73
N SER A 153 3.95 -4.28 -1.98
CA SER A 153 2.66 -4.10 -1.31
C SER A 153 2.71 -4.59 0.13
N ASP A 154 1.82 -4.05 0.95
CA ASP A 154 1.58 -4.46 2.32
C ASP A 154 1.43 -5.98 2.53
N GLN A 155 0.64 -6.67 1.71
CA GLN A 155 0.41 -8.12 1.85
C GLN A 155 1.69 -8.95 1.73
N GLU A 156 2.47 -8.75 0.66
CA GLU A 156 3.70 -9.52 0.44
C GLU A 156 4.77 -9.16 1.48
N VAL A 157 4.89 -7.88 1.85
CA VAL A 157 5.87 -7.46 2.86
C VAL A 157 5.52 -8.00 4.24
N ALA A 158 4.23 -8.06 4.62
CA ALA A 158 3.81 -8.74 5.85
C ALA A 158 4.21 -10.23 5.86
N GLY A 159 4.17 -10.89 4.70
CA GLY A 159 4.71 -12.24 4.51
C GLY A 159 6.21 -12.34 4.80
N VAL A 160 7.00 -11.39 4.29
CA VAL A 160 8.45 -11.30 4.56
C VAL A 160 8.72 -11.07 6.05
N MET A 161 7.98 -10.18 6.71
CA MET A 161 8.18 -9.93 8.14
C MET A 161 7.87 -11.16 9.00
N ARG A 162 6.84 -11.94 8.64
CA ARG A 162 6.58 -13.25 9.26
C ARG A 162 7.73 -14.23 9.01
N ALA A 163 8.32 -14.25 7.82
CA ALA A 163 9.49 -15.07 7.53
C ALA A 163 10.73 -14.63 8.34
N VAL A 164 10.96 -13.33 8.53
CA VAL A 164 12.04 -12.80 9.40
C VAL A 164 11.90 -13.34 10.81
N ARG A 165 10.66 -13.40 11.35
CA ARG A 165 10.40 -14.04 12.64
C ARG A 165 10.73 -15.54 12.62
N ARG A 166 10.21 -16.29 11.65
CA ARG A 166 10.44 -17.74 11.53
C ARG A 166 11.91 -18.10 11.44
N GLN A 167 12.72 -17.26 10.78
CA GLN A 167 14.16 -17.44 10.61
C GLN A 167 15.00 -16.83 11.76
N ASN A 168 14.37 -16.38 12.86
CA ASN A 168 15.04 -15.75 14.00
C ASN A 168 15.95 -14.56 13.61
N ALA A 169 15.57 -13.80 12.59
CA ALA A 169 16.33 -12.65 12.07
C ALA A 169 15.80 -11.29 12.55
N THR A 170 14.99 -11.29 13.62
CA THR A 170 14.41 -10.07 14.20
C THR A 170 15.53 -9.15 14.71
N GLY A 171 15.47 -7.86 14.38
CA GLY A 171 16.52 -6.87 14.72
C GLY A 171 17.83 -7.02 13.92
N HIS A 172 17.94 -8.00 13.02
CA HIS A 172 19.13 -8.17 12.20
C HIS A 172 19.23 -7.10 11.10
N PHE A 173 18.12 -6.83 10.42
CA PHE A 173 18.02 -5.89 9.31
C PHE A 173 17.49 -4.52 9.74
N THR A 174 17.86 -3.49 8.99
CA THR A 174 17.27 -2.15 9.07
C THR A 174 16.59 -1.83 7.75
N TRP A 175 15.30 -1.50 7.81
CA TRP A 175 14.46 -1.39 6.62
C TRP A 175 14.32 0.05 6.14
N ILE A 176 14.38 0.24 4.82
CA ILE A 176 13.88 1.44 4.13
C ILE A 176 12.69 1.02 3.28
N GLY A 177 11.50 1.50 3.63
CA GLY A 177 10.24 1.06 3.06
C GLY A 177 9.59 2.07 2.11
N SER A 178 9.05 1.56 0.99
CA SER A 178 8.19 2.33 0.09
C SER A 178 6.80 2.59 0.68
N ASP A 179 6.08 3.52 0.06
CA ASP A 179 4.71 3.93 0.39
C ASP A 179 3.68 2.79 0.23
N GLY A 180 4.05 1.72 -0.48
CA GLY A 180 3.23 0.54 -0.65
C GLY A 180 2.94 -0.25 0.64
N TRP A 181 3.82 -0.15 1.65
CA TRP A 181 3.71 -0.97 2.87
C TRP A 181 4.03 -0.24 4.18
N SER A 182 4.90 0.77 4.14
CA SER A 182 5.62 1.27 5.32
C SER A 182 4.82 2.07 6.37
N ALA A 183 3.58 2.48 6.07
CA ALA A 183 2.63 2.98 7.09
C ALA A 183 1.27 2.29 6.97
N ARG A 184 1.29 0.98 6.71
CA ARG A 184 0.09 0.15 6.69
C ARG A 184 0.08 -0.71 7.94
N ALA A 185 -1.01 -0.61 8.70
CA ALA A 185 -1.24 -1.41 9.89
C ALA A 185 -1.10 -2.91 9.60
N LEU A 186 -1.52 -3.34 8.41
CA LEU A 186 -1.40 -4.73 7.94
C LEU A 186 0.03 -5.31 8.01
N VAL A 187 1.07 -4.47 7.88
CA VAL A 187 2.45 -4.95 7.98
C VAL A 187 2.95 -4.91 9.41
N SER A 188 2.59 -3.89 10.18
CA SER A 188 3.07 -3.70 11.54
C SER A 188 2.34 -4.54 12.58
N GLU A 189 1.01 -4.68 12.47
CA GLU A 189 0.18 -5.41 13.44
C GLU A 189 0.59 -6.89 13.48
N GLY A 190 1.02 -7.33 14.66
CA GLY A 190 1.54 -8.66 14.87
C GLY A 190 2.92 -8.90 14.27
N ASN A 191 3.62 -7.87 13.76
CA ASN A 191 5.04 -7.91 13.36
C ASN A 191 5.87 -6.74 13.88
N GLU A 192 5.43 -6.11 14.96
CA GLU A 192 6.04 -4.91 15.55
C GLU A 192 7.55 -5.08 15.80
N PRO A 193 8.04 -6.21 16.38
CA PRO A 193 9.48 -6.39 16.60
C PRO A 193 10.29 -6.51 15.29
N GLN A 194 9.67 -6.98 14.20
CA GLN A 194 10.36 -7.18 12.92
C GLN A 194 10.45 -5.88 12.12
N VAL A 195 9.49 -4.96 12.28
CA VAL A 195 9.45 -3.66 11.59
C VAL A 195 10.03 -2.52 12.43
N GLU A 196 10.43 -2.77 13.67
CA GLU A 196 10.99 -1.77 14.56
C GLU A 196 12.19 -1.04 13.91
N GLY A 197 12.19 0.30 14.00
CA GLY A 197 13.24 1.14 13.42
C GLY A 197 13.18 1.32 11.89
N THR A 198 12.11 0.87 11.22
CA THR A 198 11.90 1.09 9.79
C THR A 198 11.85 2.58 9.43
N LEU A 199 12.59 2.98 8.41
CA LEU A 199 12.47 4.30 7.78
C LEU A 199 11.52 4.22 6.60
N SER A 200 10.43 5.01 6.62
CA SER A 200 9.41 5.03 5.58
C SER A 200 9.54 6.28 4.70
N VAL A 201 9.40 6.11 3.38
CA VAL A 201 9.34 7.24 2.44
C VAL A 201 7.94 7.34 1.85
N GLN A 202 7.22 8.38 2.22
CA GLN A 202 5.81 8.57 1.84
C GLN A 202 5.57 9.93 1.20
N PRO A 203 4.65 10.01 0.22
CA PRO A 203 4.13 11.28 -0.23
C PRO A 203 3.53 12.06 0.95
N ARG A 204 3.86 13.34 1.04
CA ARG A 204 3.28 14.22 2.06
C ARG A 204 1.78 14.37 1.82
N ALA A 205 0.98 13.91 2.78
CA ALA A 205 -0.46 14.13 2.81
C ALA A 205 -0.79 15.27 3.79
N HIS A 206 -1.72 16.14 3.40
CA HIS A 206 -2.24 17.18 4.28
C HIS A 206 -3.64 16.78 4.77
N PRO A 207 -3.95 16.95 6.07
CA PRO A 207 -5.30 16.78 6.57
C PRO A 207 -6.27 17.71 5.82
N VAL A 208 -7.40 17.16 5.41
CA VAL A 208 -8.46 17.96 4.78
C VAL A 208 -9.32 18.56 5.90
N ALA A 209 -9.30 19.88 6.01
CA ALA A 209 -10.05 20.59 7.04
C ALA A 209 -11.54 20.20 7.02
N GLY A 210 -12.07 19.79 8.18
CA GLY A 210 -13.46 19.37 8.33
C GLY A 210 -13.77 17.94 7.89
N PHE A 211 -12.86 17.23 7.22
CA PHE A 211 -13.10 15.85 6.78
C PHE A 211 -13.33 14.90 7.96
N ASP A 212 -12.52 15.00 9.01
CA ASP A 212 -12.68 14.15 10.20
C ASP A 212 -14.01 14.41 10.91
N ARG A 213 -14.42 15.68 11.01
CA ARG A 213 -15.71 16.06 11.59
C ARG A 213 -16.86 15.50 10.76
N TYR A 214 -16.79 15.66 9.44
CA TYR A 214 -17.77 15.11 8.52
C TYR A 214 -17.84 13.58 8.67
N PHE A 215 -16.72 12.88 8.53
CA PHE A 215 -16.67 11.42 8.53
C PHE A 215 -17.15 10.82 9.86
N ARG A 216 -16.78 11.41 11.00
CA ARG A 216 -17.22 10.95 12.34
C ARG A 216 -18.69 11.26 12.65
N SER A 217 -19.31 12.21 11.93
CA SER A 217 -20.74 12.52 12.09
C SER A 217 -21.66 11.54 11.35
N LEU A 218 -21.10 10.69 10.48
CA LEU A 218 -21.86 9.72 9.70
C LEU A 218 -22.30 8.55 10.58
N THR A 219 -23.57 8.17 10.45
CA THR A 219 -24.20 7.03 11.11
C THR A 219 -25.01 6.24 10.07
N PRO A 220 -25.32 4.95 10.32
CA PRO A 220 -26.19 4.17 9.44
C PRO A 220 -27.54 4.85 9.17
N ASP A 221 -28.05 5.61 10.15
CA ASP A 221 -29.32 6.33 10.08
C ASP A 221 -29.27 7.61 9.24
N ASN A 222 -28.09 8.22 9.04
CA ASN A 222 -27.97 9.50 8.33
C ASN A 222 -27.19 9.42 7.00
N ASN A 223 -26.57 8.27 6.69
CA ASN A 223 -25.74 8.10 5.50
C ASN A 223 -26.33 7.10 4.48
N HIS A 224 -27.53 7.38 3.99
CA HIS A 224 -28.21 6.51 3.02
C HIS A 224 -27.60 6.57 1.60
N ARG A 225 -26.75 7.56 1.31
CA ARG A 225 -26.14 7.73 -0.03
C ARG A 225 -25.11 6.66 -0.34
N ASN A 226 -24.40 6.17 0.67
CA ASN A 226 -23.34 5.19 0.49
C ASN A 226 -23.88 3.77 0.78
N PRO A 227 -24.12 2.94 -0.26
CA PRO A 227 -24.73 1.63 -0.08
C PRO A 227 -23.84 0.66 0.71
N TRP A 228 -22.53 0.90 0.78
CA TRP A 228 -21.57 0.07 1.51
C TRP A 228 -21.37 0.53 2.96
N PHE A 229 -22.01 1.62 3.40
CA PHE A 229 -21.72 2.19 4.72
C PHE A 229 -22.19 1.31 5.86
N ILE A 230 -23.34 0.62 5.70
CA ILE A 230 -23.87 -0.30 6.71
C ILE A 230 -22.91 -1.48 6.89
N GLU A 231 -22.47 -2.10 5.79
CA GLU A 231 -21.49 -3.19 5.81
C GLU A 231 -20.17 -2.77 6.47
N PHE A 232 -19.65 -1.60 6.10
CA PHE A 232 -18.47 -1.02 6.72
C PHE A 232 -18.67 -0.81 8.23
N TRP A 233 -19.79 -0.24 8.64
CA TRP A 233 -20.10 0.06 10.04
C TRP A 233 -20.15 -1.21 10.88
N GLU A 234 -20.88 -2.22 10.42
CA GLU A 234 -20.93 -3.52 11.10
C GLU A 234 -19.56 -4.17 11.21
N HIS A 235 -18.77 -4.18 10.14
CA HIS A 235 -17.44 -4.79 10.15
C HIS A 235 -16.48 -4.06 11.09
N PHE A 236 -16.43 -2.73 11.00
CA PHE A 236 -15.53 -1.90 11.79
C PHE A 236 -15.81 -2.03 13.29
N PHE A 237 -17.08 -1.93 13.71
CA PHE A 237 -17.43 -2.01 15.13
C PHE A 237 -17.47 -3.44 15.67
N ARG A 238 -17.71 -4.47 14.84
CA ARG A 238 -17.51 -5.87 15.27
C ARG A 238 -16.06 -6.18 15.59
N LEU A 239 -15.11 -5.65 14.81
CA LEU A 239 -13.67 -5.84 15.08
C LEU A 239 -13.21 -5.10 16.34
N VAL A 240 -13.71 -3.87 16.56
CA VAL A 240 -13.39 -3.12 17.80
C VAL A 240 -13.85 -3.84 19.07
N HIS A 241 -14.96 -4.59 19.02
CA HIS A 241 -15.42 -5.37 20.17
C HIS A 241 -14.66 -6.70 20.35
N ALA A 242 -14.13 -7.29 19.27
CA ALA A 242 -13.38 -8.54 19.34
C ALA A 242 -12.01 -8.37 20.02
N ASP A 243 -11.35 -7.22 19.82
CA ASP A 243 -10.03 -6.94 20.44
C ASP A 243 -10.11 -6.59 21.94
N VAL A 244 -11.31 -6.37 22.48
CA VAL A 244 -11.54 -6.04 23.90
C VAL A 244 -11.85 -7.28 24.75
N ILE A 245 -12.10 -8.45 24.14
CA ILE A 245 -12.48 -9.67 24.87
C ILE A 245 -11.37 -10.74 24.73
N SER A 246 -10.37 -10.65 25.60
CA SER A 246 -9.56 -11.81 26.01
C SER A 246 -10.27 -12.49 27.21
N PRO A 247 -10.35 -13.83 27.30
CA PRO A 247 -11.28 -14.50 28.20
C PRO A 247 -10.73 -14.49 29.63
N ARG A 248 -11.21 -13.55 30.44
CA ARG A 248 -11.29 -13.73 31.89
C ARG A 248 -12.61 -13.16 32.41
N ASP A 249 -13.34 -14.10 32.98
CA ASP A 249 -14.42 -13.97 33.95
C ASP A 249 -15.79 -13.50 33.44
N ASP A 250 -16.76 -14.35 33.75
CA ASP A 250 -18.19 -14.21 33.55
C ASP A 250 -18.71 -12.90 34.16
N GLU A 251 -19.11 -11.94 33.31
CA GLU A 251 -20.25 -11.03 33.54
C GLU A 251 -20.45 -10.16 32.28
N LEU A 252 -21.59 -10.32 31.61
CA LEU A 252 -22.03 -9.51 30.48
C LEU A 252 -22.29 -8.05 30.92
N PRO A 253 -21.64 -7.02 30.36
CA PRO A 253 -22.09 -5.65 30.51
C PRO A 253 -23.15 -5.33 29.43
N SER A 254 -24.36 -5.01 29.88
CA SER A 254 -25.44 -4.50 29.05
C SER A 254 -25.17 -3.06 28.59
N PHE A 255 -24.61 -2.88 27.40
CA PHE A 255 -24.65 -1.58 26.71
C PHE A 255 -25.00 -1.76 25.23
N ALA A 256 -26.22 -2.24 25.00
CA ALA A 256 -26.97 -2.01 23.77
C ALA A 256 -28.25 -1.26 24.16
N ARG A 257 -28.10 0.03 24.50
CA ARG A 257 -29.18 1.02 24.59
C ARG A 257 -28.57 2.40 24.79
N VAL A 258 -28.11 3.02 23.72
CA VAL A 258 -28.07 4.48 23.67
C VAL A 258 -29.41 4.91 23.10
N ALA A 259 -30.29 5.30 24.01
CA ALA A 259 -31.55 5.96 23.72
C ALA A 259 -31.28 7.31 23.00
N PRO A 260 -32.22 7.80 22.17
CA PRO A 260 -32.12 9.12 21.58
C PRO A 260 -32.21 10.17 22.70
N VAL A 261 -31.37 11.20 22.63
CA VAL A 261 -31.38 12.32 23.58
C VAL A 261 -31.96 13.56 22.85
N PRO A 262 -32.82 14.36 23.51
CA PRO A 262 -33.78 15.28 22.90
C PRO A 262 -33.19 16.50 22.17
#